data_AF-A0A0A1WJR2-F1
#
_entry.id   AF-A0A0A1WJR2-F1
#
_cell.length_a   1.000
_cell.length_b   1.000
_cell.length_c   1.000
_cell.angle_alpha   90.00
_cell.angle_beta   90.00
_cell.angle_gamma   90.00
#
_symmetry.space_group_name_H-M   'P 1'
#
loop_
_entity.id
_entity.type
_entity.pdbx_description
1 polymer ?
#
loop_
_entity_poly.entity_id
_entity_poly.type
_entity_poly.pdbx_seq_one_letter_code
_entity_poly.pdbx_strand_id
1 'polypeptide(L)'
;MAHSLHTERSIHEMLKDTPPMNESGSAIHSGTEGRPFMPPNSLPLHNHSAPATPMTQTSPQNGMDAGLLRTGASKIDSIKNWSISTYKCTRQIMLEKLGKSQRTVDSELEAQIEQLRETQRKYLSILRLTRAFSSHFHHVVVTQHALAEAFADLAQKSPELQEEFTCNSETQRNLTKNGELLLSALNFFISSVNTLCNKTIDDTLLTIKQYEIARYVSAFSINKT
;
A
#
# COMPACT_ATOMS: atom_id res chain seq x y z
N MET A 1 61.32 -21.39 -12.18
CA MET A 1 61.27 -20.23 -11.26
C MET A 1 60.63 -19.07 -12.00
N ALA A 2 59.52 -18.53 -11.49
CA ALA A 2 58.97 -17.23 -11.87
C ALA A 2 57.97 -16.82 -10.78
N HIS A 3 58.36 -15.90 -9.89
CA HIS A 3 57.45 -15.33 -8.90
C HIS A 3 56.68 -14.18 -9.53
N SER A 4 55.36 -14.17 -9.42
CA SER A 4 54.54 -12.98 -9.71
C SER A 4 54.44 -12.16 -8.44
N LEU A 5 54.99 -10.95 -8.45
CA LEU A 5 54.83 -9.98 -7.37
C LEU A 5 53.56 -9.17 -7.65
N HIS A 6 52.54 -9.32 -6.80
CA HIS A 6 51.43 -8.36 -6.72
C HIS A 6 51.87 -7.20 -5.83
N THR A 7 51.88 -5.98 -6.37
CA THR A 7 52.08 -4.76 -5.58
C THR A 7 50.75 -4.39 -4.91
N GLU A 8 50.68 -4.48 -3.59
CA GLU A 8 49.54 -3.96 -2.83
C GLU A 8 49.45 -2.43 -2.98
N ARG A 9 48.25 -1.91 -3.28
CA ARG A 9 47.97 -0.47 -3.14
C ARG A 9 47.71 -0.16 -1.67
N SER A 10 48.33 0.90 -1.16
CA SER A 10 48.17 1.30 0.23
C SER A 10 46.75 1.81 0.50
N ILE A 11 46.19 1.41 1.64
CA ILE A 11 44.85 1.82 2.12
C ILE A 11 44.69 3.35 2.15
N HIS A 12 45.79 4.08 2.35
CA HIS A 12 45.83 5.54 2.34
C HIS A 12 45.51 6.16 0.96
N GLU A 13 45.74 5.44 -0.14
CA GLU A 13 45.47 5.91 -1.50
C GLU A 13 43.97 5.84 -1.83
N MET A 14 43.27 4.80 -1.35
CA MET A 14 41.82 4.61 -1.53
C MET A 14 40.96 5.66 -0.81
N LEU A 15 41.51 6.37 0.18
CA LEU A 15 40.78 7.36 0.98
C LEU A 15 40.75 8.77 0.34
N LYS A 16 41.42 8.97 -0.80
CA LYS A 16 41.43 10.27 -1.50
C LYS A 16 40.24 10.50 -2.43
N ASP A 17 39.51 9.45 -2.81
CA ASP A 17 38.47 9.51 -3.84
C ASP A 17 37.05 9.73 -3.29
N THR A 18 36.88 10.01 -1.99
CA THR A 18 35.58 10.40 -1.42
C THR A 18 35.23 11.86 -1.72
N PRO A 19 34.16 12.16 -2.48
CA PRO A 19 33.76 13.55 -2.76
C PRO A 19 33.19 14.23 -1.51
N PRO A 20 33.39 15.55 -1.34
CA PRO A 20 32.92 16.29 -0.18
C PRO A 20 31.39 16.48 -0.22
N MET A 21 30.71 16.10 0.86
CA MET A 21 29.25 16.17 0.96
C MET A 21 28.77 17.46 1.65
N ASN A 22 28.91 18.61 0.98
CA ASN A 22 28.03 19.78 1.17
C ASN A 22 28.26 20.85 0.09
N GLU A 23 27.33 21.00 -0.86
CA GLU A 23 27.08 22.30 -1.50
C GLU A 23 25.72 22.33 -2.22
N SER A 24 24.69 22.89 -1.57
CA SER A 24 23.61 23.70 -2.19
C SER A 24 22.53 24.03 -1.16
N GLY A 25 22.66 25.18 -0.50
CA GLY A 25 21.58 25.78 0.27
C GLY A 25 20.75 26.73 -0.60
N SER A 26 19.46 26.44 -0.80
CA SER A 26 18.38 27.42 -1.00
C SER A 26 17.03 26.68 -1.00
N ALA A 27 15.98 27.10 -0.29
CA ALA A 27 15.85 28.21 0.66
C ALA A 27 14.89 27.79 1.80
N ILE A 28 15.15 28.24 3.04
CA ILE A 28 14.20 28.11 4.16
C ILE A 28 13.86 29.51 4.70
N HIS A 29 12.61 29.90 4.46
CA HIS A 29 11.83 30.89 5.20
C HIS A 29 10.35 30.58 4.81
N SER A 30 9.34 30.56 5.68
CA SER A 30 9.24 31.00 7.08
C SER A 30 8.02 30.35 7.76
N GLY A 31 8.10 30.00 9.04
CA GLY A 31 6.95 29.82 9.96
C GLY A 31 5.91 28.71 9.62
N THR A 32 5.00 28.30 10.50
CA THR A 32 4.85 28.55 11.96
C THR A 32 4.10 27.36 12.57
N GLU A 33 4.54 26.93 13.76
CA GLU A 33 3.86 26.17 14.82
C GLU A 33 2.57 25.33 14.55
N GLY A 34 2.63 24.06 14.97
CA GLY A 34 1.61 23.47 15.84
C GLY A 34 0.35 22.83 15.23
N ARG A 35 0.40 21.51 14.94
CA ARG A 35 -0.74 20.57 15.04
C ARG A 35 -0.26 19.11 15.21
N PRO A 36 -1.06 18.23 15.84
CA PRO A 36 -0.63 16.87 16.19
C PRO A 36 -0.71 15.88 15.03
N PHE A 37 0.02 14.77 15.17
CA PHE A 37 0.02 13.61 14.26
C PHE A 37 -1.39 13.07 13.97
N MET A 38 -1.66 12.75 12.70
CA MET A 38 -2.72 11.84 12.28
C MET A 38 -2.21 10.86 11.20
N PRO A 39 -2.69 9.61 11.16
CA PRO A 39 -2.21 8.59 10.23
C PRO A 39 -2.78 8.78 8.81
N PRO A 40 -2.07 8.34 7.75
CA PRO A 40 -2.56 8.42 6.38
C PRO A 40 -3.56 7.29 6.10
N ASN A 41 -4.85 7.53 6.35
CA ASN A 41 -5.87 6.53 6.04
C ASN A 41 -7.24 7.13 5.67
N SER A 42 -7.36 7.67 4.46
CA SER A 42 -8.60 7.71 3.67
C SER A 42 -8.34 8.22 2.25
N LEU A 43 -8.54 7.36 1.25
CA LEU A 43 -8.73 7.83 -0.13
C LEU A 43 -10.10 8.54 -0.20
N PRO A 44 -10.21 9.71 -0.85
CA PRO A 44 -11.51 10.34 -1.03
C PRO A 44 -12.32 9.55 -2.08
N LEU A 45 -13.21 8.66 -1.62
CA LEU A 45 -14.30 8.21 -2.46
C LEU A 45 -15.12 9.45 -2.84
N HIS A 46 -15.12 9.78 -4.13
CA HIS A 46 -15.99 10.83 -4.66
C HIS A 46 -17.43 10.33 -4.58
N ASN A 47 -18.10 10.62 -3.46
CA ASN A 47 -19.51 10.33 -3.28
C ASN A 47 -20.28 11.18 -4.28
N HIS A 48 -20.85 10.56 -5.31
CA HIS A 48 -21.81 11.18 -6.23
C HIS A 48 -23.13 11.45 -5.49
N SER A 49 -23.06 12.40 -4.56
CA SER A 49 -24.20 12.99 -3.87
C SER A 49 -25.10 13.65 -4.91
N ALA A 50 -26.40 13.35 -4.87
CA ALA A 50 -27.38 14.02 -5.71
C ALA A 50 -27.29 15.55 -5.55
N PRO A 51 -27.48 16.36 -6.62
CA PRO A 51 -27.53 17.80 -6.50
C PRO A 51 -28.68 18.19 -5.56
N ALA A 52 -28.33 18.83 -4.44
CA ALA A 52 -29.29 19.29 -3.45
C ALA A 52 -30.33 20.25 -4.07
N THR A 53 -31.57 20.16 -3.61
CA THR A 53 -32.59 21.18 -3.85
C THR A 53 -32.12 22.52 -3.24
N PRO A 54 -31.98 23.60 -4.02
CA PRO A 54 -31.65 24.89 -3.43
C PRO A 54 -32.86 25.43 -2.67
N MET A 55 -32.72 25.58 -1.35
CA MET A 55 -33.60 26.43 -0.56
C MET A 55 -33.19 27.89 -0.77
N THR A 56 -34.09 28.71 -1.29
CA THR A 56 -33.94 30.17 -1.37
C THR A 56 -34.98 30.87 -0.51
N GLN A 57 -34.51 31.81 0.31
CA GLN A 57 -35.34 32.65 1.17
C GLN A 57 -35.92 33.84 0.38
N THR A 58 -37.08 34.33 0.84
CA THR A 58 -37.79 35.56 0.41
C THR A 58 -36.98 36.84 0.74
N SER A 59 -37.12 38.02 0.11
CA SER A 59 -37.95 38.57 -1.00
C SER A 59 -37.54 40.06 -1.19
N PRO A 60 -38.20 40.92 -2.02
CA PRO A 60 -38.90 40.74 -3.32
C PRO A 60 -38.50 41.81 -4.39
N GLN A 61 -38.47 41.50 -5.69
CA GLN A 61 -38.67 42.55 -6.71
C GLN A 61 -39.19 42.02 -8.07
N ASN A 62 -40.09 42.81 -8.68
CA ASN A 62 -40.94 42.52 -9.84
C ASN A 62 -40.27 41.92 -11.09
N GLY A 63 -40.94 40.95 -11.74
CA GLY A 63 -40.67 40.51 -13.12
C GLY A 63 -40.90 39.01 -13.35
N MET A 64 -42.17 38.58 -13.46
CA MET A 64 -42.53 37.16 -13.22
C MET A 64 -42.24 36.18 -14.38
N ASP A 65 -42.26 36.61 -15.64
CA ASP A 65 -42.67 35.70 -16.72
C ASP A 65 -41.54 35.10 -17.58
N ALA A 66 -40.34 35.71 -17.59
CA ALA A 66 -39.25 35.30 -18.49
C ALA A 66 -38.24 34.31 -17.87
N GLY A 67 -37.96 34.42 -16.56
CA GLY A 67 -36.93 33.60 -15.89
C GLY A 67 -37.31 32.12 -15.76
N LEU A 68 -38.61 31.85 -15.55
CA LEU A 68 -39.13 30.49 -15.38
C LEU A 68 -39.01 29.67 -16.67
N LEU A 69 -39.35 30.27 -17.82
CA LEU A 69 -39.28 29.61 -19.14
C LEU A 69 -37.83 29.33 -19.57
N ARG A 70 -36.92 30.29 -19.36
CA ARG A 70 -35.47 30.12 -19.62
C ARG A 70 -34.87 28.98 -18.78
N THR A 71 -35.28 28.88 -17.52
CA THR A 71 -34.82 27.83 -16.60
C THR A 71 -35.45 26.47 -16.93
N GLY A 72 -36.72 26.44 -17.32
CA GLY A 72 -37.42 25.24 -17.78
C GLY A 72 -36.81 24.65 -19.05
N ALA A 73 -36.50 25.48 -20.05
CA ALA A 73 -35.84 25.05 -21.28
C ALA A 73 -34.47 24.41 -21.01
N SER A 74 -33.62 25.04 -20.20
CA SER A 74 -32.31 24.49 -19.81
C SER A 74 -32.42 23.14 -19.09
N LYS A 75 -33.44 22.95 -18.23
CA LYS A 75 -33.72 21.65 -17.60
C LYS A 75 -34.18 20.59 -18.62
N ILE A 76 -35.03 20.97 -19.59
CA ILE A 76 -35.49 20.07 -20.66
C ILE A 76 -34.31 19.64 -21.56
N ASP A 77 -33.44 20.56 -21.96
CA ASP A 77 -32.25 20.25 -22.75
C ASP A 77 -31.26 19.37 -21.97
N SER A 78 -31.14 19.55 -20.65
CA SER A 78 -30.34 18.69 -19.78
C SER A 78 -30.87 17.25 -19.75
N ILE A 79 -32.19 17.06 -19.63
CA ILE A 79 -32.87 15.74 -19.68
C ILE A 79 -32.73 15.10 -21.07
N LYS A 80 -32.80 15.89 -22.14
CA LYS A 80 -32.61 15.44 -23.52
C LYS A 80 -31.17 14.97 -23.77
N ASN A 81 -30.18 15.73 -23.32
CA ASN A 81 -28.77 15.35 -23.43
C ASN A 81 -28.42 14.11 -22.60
N TRP A 82 -28.99 14.01 -21.39
CA TRP A 82 -28.87 12.83 -20.54
C TRP A 82 -29.48 11.58 -21.20
N SER A 83 -30.71 11.66 -21.70
CA SER A 83 -31.40 10.51 -22.31
C SER A 83 -30.72 10.04 -23.62
N ILE A 84 -30.23 10.97 -24.45
CA ILE A 84 -29.42 10.64 -25.64
C ILE A 84 -28.12 9.91 -25.24
N SER A 85 -27.46 10.37 -24.17
CA SER A 85 -26.21 9.76 -23.68
C SER A 85 -26.47 8.36 -23.12
N THR A 86 -27.53 8.20 -22.31
CA THR A 86 -27.98 6.90 -21.77
C THR A 86 -28.31 5.89 -22.88
N TYR A 87 -29.02 6.32 -23.93
CA TYR A 87 -29.31 5.47 -25.09
C TYR A 87 -28.05 5.05 -25.84
N LYS A 88 -27.11 5.98 -26.09
CA LYS A 88 -25.82 5.67 -26.73
C LYS A 88 -25.02 4.63 -25.94
N CYS A 89 -24.89 4.79 -24.63
CA CYS A 89 -24.20 3.83 -23.76
C CYS A 89 -24.89 2.46 -23.76
N THR A 90 -26.23 2.42 -23.65
CA THR A 90 -27.00 1.17 -23.71
C THR A 90 -26.76 0.43 -25.02
N ARG A 91 -26.88 1.14 -26.16
CA ARG A 91 -26.67 0.58 -27.49
C ARG A 91 -25.25 0.03 -27.67
N GLN A 92 -24.23 0.73 -27.16
CA GLN A 92 -22.84 0.26 -27.23
C GLN A 92 -22.67 -1.06 -26.47
N ILE A 93 -23.12 -1.15 -25.22
CA ILE A 93 -22.97 -2.38 -24.40
C ILE A 93 -23.75 -3.56 -25.01
N MET A 94 -24.90 -3.31 -25.65
CA MET A 94 -25.60 -4.37 -26.40
C MET A 94 -24.79 -4.89 -27.59
N LEU A 95 -24.18 -3.99 -28.38
CA LEU A 95 -23.39 -4.40 -29.54
C LEU A 95 -22.12 -5.16 -29.11
N GLU A 96 -21.50 -4.79 -27.98
CA GLU A 96 -20.43 -5.56 -27.36
C GLU A 96 -20.88 -6.99 -27.02
N LYS A 97 -22.05 -7.16 -26.37
CA LYS A 97 -22.59 -8.48 -26.01
C LYS A 97 -22.92 -9.36 -27.22
N LEU A 98 -23.35 -8.77 -28.33
CA LEU A 98 -23.65 -9.50 -29.58
C LEU A 98 -22.40 -9.77 -30.45
N GLY A 99 -21.20 -9.36 -30.03
CA GLY A 99 -19.98 -9.44 -30.84
C GLY A 99 -19.99 -8.51 -32.06
N LYS A 100 -20.89 -7.52 -32.09
CA LYS A 100 -21.10 -6.55 -33.18
C LYS A 100 -20.37 -5.22 -32.98
N SER A 101 -19.72 -5.05 -31.83
CA SER A 101 -18.84 -3.92 -31.50
C SER A 101 -17.72 -4.43 -30.59
N GLN A 102 -16.55 -3.78 -30.62
CA GLN A 102 -15.44 -4.09 -29.73
C GLN A 102 -15.78 -3.68 -28.29
N ARG A 103 -15.38 -4.49 -27.30
CA ARG A 103 -15.50 -4.15 -25.87
C ARG A 103 -14.88 -2.77 -25.62
N THR A 104 -15.63 -1.86 -24.99
CA THR A 104 -15.06 -0.65 -24.41
C THR A 104 -14.14 -1.08 -23.26
N VAL A 105 -12.84 -0.96 -23.46
CA VAL A 105 -11.79 -1.28 -22.48
C VAL A 105 -11.18 0.03 -21.99
N ASP A 106 -11.12 0.20 -20.68
CA ASP A 106 -10.32 1.26 -20.06
C ASP A 106 -8.89 0.74 -19.87
N SER A 107 -8.04 1.01 -20.85
CA SER A 107 -6.66 0.52 -20.86
C SER A 107 -5.81 1.09 -19.72
N GLU A 108 -6.17 2.25 -19.16
CA GLU A 108 -5.47 2.82 -18.02
C GLU A 108 -5.86 2.08 -16.74
N LEU A 109 -7.17 1.86 -16.52
CA LEU A 109 -7.66 1.11 -15.38
C LEU A 109 -7.13 -0.34 -15.38
N GLU A 110 -7.13 -1.03 -16.53
CA GLU A 110 -6.55 -2.38 -16.67
C GLU A 110 -5.05 -2.41 -16.31
N ALA A 111 -4.28 -1.40 -16.73
CA ALA A 111 -2.87 -1.28 -16.36
C ALA A 111 -2.67 -1.06 -14.86
N GLN A 112 -3.51 -0.21 -14.22
CA GLN A 112 -3.49 0.00 -12.77
C GLN A 112 -3.87 -1.28 -12.00
N ILE A 113 -4.84 -2.05 -12.50
CA ILE A 113 -5.25 -3.34 -11.91
C ILE A 113 -4.09 -4.35 -11.97
N GLU A 114 -3.39 -4.46 -13.10
CA GLU A 114 -2.26 -5.40 -13.20
C GLU A 114 -1.06 -4.94 -12.35
N GLN A 115 -0.81 -3.63 -12.24
CA GLN A 115 0.18 -3.09 -11.30
C GLN A 115 -0.17 -3.43 -9.84
N LEU A 116 -1.46 -3.41 -9.47
CA LEU A 116 -1.92 -3.82 -8.14
C LEU A 116 -1.67 -5.33 -7.90
N ARG A 117 -1.98 -6.19 -8.88
CA ARG A 117 -1.70 -7.64 -8.81
C ARG A 117 -0.20 -7.94 -8.72
N GLU A 118 0.63 -7.23 -9.48
CA GLU A 118 2.09 -7.32 -9.40
C GLU A 118 2.60 -6.93 -8.00
N THR A 119 2.05 -5.86 -7.44
CA THR A 119 2.38 -5.40 -6.08
C THR A 119 1.98 -6.42 -5.02
N GLN A 120 0.78 -7.00 -5.14
CA GLN A 120 0.31 -8.11 -4.28
C GLN A 120 1.26 -9.31 -4.36
N ARG A 121 1.64 -9.75 -5.56
CA ARG A 121 2.57 -10.87 -5.78
C ARG A 121 3.94 -10.62 -5.13
N LYS A 122 4.46 -9.38 -5.21
CA LYS A 122 5.70 -8.97 -4.52
C LYS A 122 5.57 -9.05 -3.00
N TYR A 123 4.49 -8.50 -2.42
CA TYR A 123 4.26 -8.56 -0.97
C TYR A 123 4.02 -9.98 -0.46
N LEU A 124 3.34 -10.84 -1.21
CA LEU A 124 3.19 -12.26 -0.88
C LEU A 124 4.53 -13.02 -0.90
N SER A 125 5.43 -12.67 -1.83
CA SER A 125 6.80 -13.22 -1.85
C SER A 125 7.60 -12.81 -0.61
N ILE A 126 7.55 -11.54 -0.23
CA ILE A 126 8.16 -11.03 1.02
C ILE A 126 7.57 -11.74 2.24
N LEU A 127 6.24 -11.82 2.34
CA LEU A 127 5.52 -12.48 3.43
C LEU A 127 5.94 -13.96 3.60
N ARG A 128 6.16 -14.68 2.48
CA ARG A 128 6.69 -16.05 2.50
C ARG A 128 8.12 -16.11 3.05
N LEU A 129 8.99 -15.20 2.61
CA LEU A 129 10.38 -15.12 3.08
C LEU A 129 10.45 -14.76 4.57
N THR A 130 9.66 -13.78 5.04
CA THR A 130 9.64 -13.38 6.45
C THR A 130 9.09 -14.49 7.36
N ARG A 131 8.11 -15.29 6.89
CA ARG A 131 7.65 -16.49 7.63
C ARG A 131 8.74 -17.53 7.79
N ALA A 132 9.46 -17.85 6.71
CA ALA A 132 10.59 -18.78 6.76
C ALA A 132 11.70 -18.26 7.69
N PHE A 133 12.06 -16.96 7.57
CA PHE A 133 13.03 -16.31 8.44
C PHE A 133 12.61 -16.35 9.92
N SER A 134 11.38 -15.98 10.25
CA SER A 134 10.85 -16.03 11.62
C SER A 134 10.92 -17.46 12.20
N SER A 135 10.56 -18.48 11.41
CA SER A 135 10.66 -19.89 11.82
C SER A 135 12.11 -20.32 12.09
N HIS A 136 13.05 -19.96 11.21
CA HIS A 136 14.47 -20.31 11.39
C HIS A 136 15.06 -19.57 12.59
N PHE A 137 14.75 -18.29 12.72
CA PHE A 137 15.24 -17.43 13.81
C PHE A 137 14.67 -17.87 15.17
N HIS A 138 13.45 -18.39 15.23
CA HIS A 138 12.91 -19.01 16.44
C HIS A 138 13.78 -20.18 16.94
N HIS A 139 14.23 -21.07 16.04
CA HIS A 139 15.14 -22.15 16.41
C HIS A 139 16.52 -21.64 16.87
N VAL A 140 17.01 -20.54 16.30
CA VAL A 140 18.24 -19.87 16.77
C VAL A 140 18.06 -19.37 18.21
N VAL A 141 16.97 -18.66 18.51
CA VAL A 141 16.66 -18.14 19.87
C VAL A 141 16.51 -19.27 20.89
N VAL A 142 15.81 -20.36 20.56
CA VAL A 142 15.71 -21.55 21.42
C VAL A 142 17.09 -22.18 21.68
N THR A 143 17.97 -22.22 20.67
CA THR A 143 19.33 -22.75 20.82
C THR A 143 20.22 -21.82 21.65
N GLN A 144 20.08 -20.50 21.52
CA GLN A 144 20.76 -19.52 22.37
C GLN A 144 20.38 -19.69 23.85
N HIS A 145 19.10 -19.92 24.14
CA HIS A 145 18.66 -20.22 25.51
C HIS A 145 19.31 -21.50 26.06
N ALA A 146 19.31 -22.60 25.28
CA ALA A 146 19.95 -23.85 25.69
C ALA A 146 21.47 -23.70 25.91
N LEU A 147 22.16 -22.91 25.07
CA LEU A 147 23.58 -22.58 25.27
C LEU A 147 23.81 -21.74 26.53
N ALA A 148 22.89 -20.82 26.86
CA ALA A 148 22.98 -20.03 28.08
C ALA A 148 22.92 -20.91 29.34
N GLU A 149 22.00 -21.87 29.39
CA GLU A 149 21.90 -22.82 30.50
C GLU A 149 23.15 -23.72 30.56
N ALA A 150 23.62 -24.26 29.42
CA ALA A 150 24.83 -25.08 29.37
C ALA A 150 26.09 -24.35 29.86
N PHE A 151 26.25 -23.06 29.55
CA PHE A 151 27.34 -22.25 30.06
C PHE A 151 27.20 -21.96 31.57
N ALA A 152 25.99 -21.68 32.07
CA ALA A 152 25.76 -21.53 33.51
C ALA A 152 26.08 -22.83 34.28
N ASP A 153 25.73 -23.98 33.73
CA ASP A 153 26.05 -25.31 34.28
C ASP A 153 27.57 -25.58 34.33
N LEU A 154 28.33 -25.12 33.32
CA LEU A 154 29.79 -25.25 33.28
C LEU A 154 30.47 -24.29 34.25
N ALA A 155 29.98 -23.05 34.39
CA ALA A 155 30.50 -22.08 35.34
C ALA A 155 30.49 -22.59 36.80
N GLN A 156 29.50 -23.41 37.17
CA GLN A 156 29.42 -24.04 38.49
C GLN A 156 30.37 -25.23 38.68
N LYS A 157 30.82 -25.86 37.59
CA LYS A 157 31.59 -27.13 37.60
C LYS A 157 33.08 -26.93 37.35
N SER A 158 33.47 -25.81 36.74
CA SER A 158 34.86 -25.42 36.46
C SER A 158 35.18 -24.06 37.09
N PRO A 159 35.55 -24.01 38.39
CA PRO A 159 35.92 -22.77 39.09
C PRO A 159 37.02 -21.98 38.37
N GLU A 160 37.96 -22.68 37.73
CA GLU A 160 39.06 -22.12 36.95
C GLU A 160 38.66 -21.41 35.64
N LEU A 161 37.40 -21.54 35.20
CA LEU A 161 36.83 -20.89 34.00
C LEU A 161 35.45 -20.26 34.29
N GLN A 162 35.16 -20.01 35.57
CA GLN A 162 33.82 -19.60 36.01
C GLN A 162 33.41 -18.24 35.43
N GLU A 163 34.33 -17.28 35.33
CA GLU A 163 34.05 -15.92 34.85
C GLU A 163 33.70 -15.93 33.37
N GLU A 164 34.48 -16.64 32.56
CA GLU A 164 34.30 -16.77 31.11
C GLU A 164 32.98 -17.48 30.78
N PHE A 165 32.67 -18.58 31.49
CA PHE A 165 31.39 -19.27 31.30
C PHE A 165 30.19 -18.44 31.78
N THR A 166 30.33 -17.67 32.86
CA THR A 166 29.27 -16.75 33.33
C THR A 166 29.01 -15.65 32.29
N CYS A 167 30.06 -14.99 31.80
CA CYS A 167 29.97 -13.95 30.76
C CYS A 167 29.33 -14.47 29.46
N ASN A 168 29.70 -15.69 29.02
CA ASN A 168 29.09 -16.33 27.87
C ASN A 168 27.61 -16.70 28.10
N SER A 169 27.24 -17.18 29.30
CA SER A 169 25.85 -17.43 29.68
C SER A 169 25.00 -16.17 29.61
N GLU A 170 25.44 -15.08 30.25
CA GLU A 170 24.74 -13.80 30.25
C GLU A 170 24.59 -13.21 28.85
N THR A 171 25.63 -13.31 28.02
CA THR A 171 25.58 -12.90 26.62
C THR A 171 24.49 -13.65 25.85
N GLN A 172 24.39 -14.97 26.03
CA GLN A 172 23.36 -15.77 25.38
C GLN A 172 21.95 -15.52 25.94
N ARG A 173 21.79 -15.24 27.24
CA ARG A 173 20.50 -14.79 27.83
C ARG A 173 20.04 -13.46 27.22
N ASN A 174 20.96 -12.50 27.06
CA ASN A 174 20.69 -11.20 26.46
C ASN A 174 20.31 -11.33 24.96
N LEU A 175 21.01 -12.17 24.20
CA LEU A 175 20.67 -12.46 22.81
C LEU A 175 19.29 -13.13 22.68
N THR A 176 18.97 -14.09 23.57
CA THR A 176 17.66 -14.76 23.62
C THR A 176 16.54 -13.73 23.80
N LYS A 177 16.65 -12.88 24.84
CA LYS A 177 15.66 -11.83 25.15
C LYS A 177 15.45 -10.84 23.99
N ASN A 178 16.54 -10.40 23.35
CA ASN A 178 16.47 -9.52 22.19
C ASN A 178 15.84 -10.24 20.97
N GLY A 179 16.10 -11.54 20.82
CA GLY A 179 15.51 -12.39 19.80
C GLY A 179 13.99 -12.55 19.95
N GLU A 180 13.48 -12.72 21.17
CA GLU A 180 12.03 -12.77 21.45
C GLU A 180 11.29 -11.48 21.07
N LEU A 181 11.91 -10.32 21.32
CA LEU A 181 11.39 -9.02 20.89
C LEU A 181 11.35 -8.91 19.36
N LEU A 182 12.40 -9.35 18.66
CA LEU A 182 12.45 -9.37 17.20
C LEU A 182 11.43 -10.36 16.61
N LEU A 183 11.28 -11.56 17.17
CA LEU A 183 10.25 -12.52 16.77
C LEU A 183 8.84 -11.94 16.91
N SER A 184 8.58 -11.22 17.99
CA SER A 184 7.30 -10.53 18.21
C SER A 184 7.03 -9.48 17.13
N ALA A 185 8.04 -8.67 16.79
CA ALA A 185 7.95 -7.68 15.71
C ALA A 185 7.76 -8.33 14.32
N LEU A 186 8.45 -9.45 14.04
CA LEU A 186 8.28 -10.21 12.80
C LEU A 186 6.87 -10.81 12.69
N ASN A 187 6.32 -11.35 13.77
CA ASN A 187 4.97 -11.91 13.79
C ASN A 187 3.89 -10.83 13.61
N PHE A 188 4.10 -9.63 14.17
CA PHE A 188 3.26 -8.46 13.90
C PHE A 188 3.33 -8.07 12.41
N PHE A 189 4.53 -7.91 11.85
CA PHE A 189 4.72 -7.61 10.43
C PHE A 189 4.06 -8.64 9.51
N ILE A 190 4.25 -9.94 9.77
CA ILE A 190 3.61 -11.05 9.04
C ILE A 190 2.08 -10.90 9.08
N SER A 191 1.51 -10.56 10.23
CA SER A 191 0.06 -10.39 10.40
C SER A 191 -0.47 -9.16 9.64
N SER A 192 0.27 -8.05 9.67
CA SER A 192 -0.07 -6.81 8.96
C SER A 192 0.00 -7.00 7.44
N VAL A 193 1.09 -7.56 6.91
CA VAL A 193 1.24 -7.79 5.45
C VAL A 193 0.25 -8.85 4.96
N ASN A 194 -0.02 -9.90 5.74
CA ASN A 194 -1.06 -10.88 5.40
C ASN A 194 -2.46 -10.24 5.32
N THR A 195 -2.77 -9.29 6.21
CA THR A 195 -4.03 -8.55 6.19
C THR A 195 -4.12 -7.64 4.97
N LEU A 196 -3.05 -6.91 4.65
CA LEU A 196 -2.98 -6.07 3.45
C LEU A 196 -3.19 -6.89 2.17
N CYS A 197 -2.49 -8.02 2.03
CA CYS A 197 -2.53 -8.83 0.81
C CYS A 197 -3.84 -9.62 0.65
N ASN A 198 -4.26 -10.33 1.70
CA ASN A 198 -5.33 -11.35 1.64
C ASN A 198 -6.69 -10.84 2.17
N LYS A 199 -6.80 -9.53 2.43
CA LYS A 199 -8.07 -8.84 2.70
C LYS A 199 -8.13 -7.56 1.89
N THR A 200 -7.33 -6.55 2.23
CA THR A 200 -7.46 -5.20 1.65
C THR A 200 -7.28 -5.16 0.13
N ILE A 201 -6.28 -5.84 -0.42
CA ILE A 201 -6.07 -5.91 -1.88
C ILE A 201 -7.13 -6.81 -2.54
N ASP A 202 -7.47 -7.95 -1.94
CA ASP A 202 -8.49 -8.86 -2.46
C ASP A 202 -9.90 -8.23 -2.49
N ASP A 203 -10.29 -7.47 -1.46
CA ASP A 203 -11.54 -6.71 -1.39
C ASP A 203 -11.59 -5.64 -2.49
N THR A 204 -10.46 -5.00 -2.78
CA THR A 204 -10.32 -4.02 -3.86
C THR A 204 -10.51 -4.70 -5.23
N LEU A 205 -9.81 -5.82 -5.47
CA LEU A 205 -9.94 -6.61 -6.70
C LEU A 205 -11.36 -7.19 -6.88
N LEU A 206 -12.03 -7.59 -5.79
CA LEU A 206 -13.41 -8.05 -5.80
C LEU A 206 -14.37 -6.91 -6.18
N THR A 207 -14.17 -5.71 -5.63
CA THR A 207 -14.97 -4.52 -5.94
C THR A 207 -14.84 -4.14 -7.43
N ILE A 208 -13.63 -4.18 -7.97
CA ILE A 208 -13.34 -3.96 -9.40
C ILE A 208 -14.08 -4.99 -10.27
N LYS A 209 -14.01 -6.28 -9.92
CA LYS A 209 -14.75 -7.35 -10.60
C LYS A 209 -16.27 -7.17 -10.54
N GLN A 210 -16.80 -6.69 -9.41
CA GLN A 210 -18.22 -6.36 -9.26
C GLN A 210 -18.64 -5.18 -10.14
N TYR A 211 -17.80 -4.14 -10.25
CA TYR A 211 -18.02 -3.01 -11.16
C TYR A 211 -18.07 -3.46 -12.63
N GLU A 212 -17.15 -4.32 -13.07
CA GLU A 212 -17.21 -4.93 -14.40
C GLU A 212 -18.54 -5.68 -14.63
N ILE A 213 -18.95 -6.52 -13.66
CA ILE A 213 -20.22 -7.28 -13.74
C ILE A 213 -21.42 -6.32 -13.83
N ALA A 214 -21.47 -5.29 -13.00
CA ALA A 214 -22.54 -4.29 -12.99
C ALA A 214 -22.67 -3.57 -14.35
N ARG A 215 -21.55 -3.23 -14.99
CA ARG A 215 -21.52 -2.67 -16.36
C ARG A 215 -22.27 -3.56 -17.37
N TYR A 216 -22.19 -4.89 -17.23
CA TYR A 216 -22.91 -5.83 -18.09
C TYR A 216 -24.39 -6.03 -17.72
N VAL A 217 -24.77 -5.87 -16.45
CA VAL A 217 -26.15 -6.09 -15.96
C VAL A 217 -27.04 -4.88 -16.28
N SER A 218 -26.55 -3.66 -16.10
CA SER A 218 -27.32 -2.43 -16.36
C SER A 218 -27.84 -2.36 -17.81
N ALA A 219 -27.07 -2.84 -18.77
CA ALA A 219 -27.49 -2.90 -20.18
C ALA A 219 -28.57 -3.96 -20.48
N PHE A 220 -28.74 -4.96 -19.61
CA PHE A 220 -29.77 -6.00 -19.79
C PHE A 220 -31.13 -5.52 -19.28
N SER A 221 -31.19 -4.86 -18.12
CA SER A 221 -32.44 -4.35 -17.56
C SER A 221 -33.09 -3.27 -18.44
N ILE A 222 -32.29 -2.39 -19.07
CA ILE A 222 -32.80 -1.34 -19.98
C ILE A 222 -33.46 -1.94 -21.23
N ASN A 223 -33.14 -3.18 -21.61
CA ASN A 223 -33.72 -3.83 -22.78
C ASN A 223 -34.98 -4.66 -22.49
N LYS A 224 -35.46 -4.65 -21.24
CA LYS A 224 -36.60 -5.46 -20.78
C LYS A 224 -37.78 -4.63 -20.26
N THR A 225 -37.77 -3.33 -20.54
CA THR A 225 -38.80 -2.33 -20.20
C THR A 225 -39.19 -1.59 -21.47
#